data_AF-A0A3D3GEC5-F1
#
_entry.id   AF-A0A3D3GEC5-F1
#
_cell.length_a   1.000
_cell.length_b   1.000
_cell.length_c   1.000
_cell.angle_alpha   90.00
_cell.angle_beta   90.00
_cell.angle_gamma   90.00
#
_symmetry.space_group_name_H-M   'P 1'
#
loop_
_entity.id
_entity.type
_entity.pdbx_description
1 polymer ?
#
loop_
_entity_poly.entity_id
_entity_poly.type
_entity_poly.pdbx_seq_one_letter_code
_entity_poly.pdbx_strand_id
1 'polypeptide(L)'
;MLFGLATLLSGADSQAAGKRSSSVREVPIYTNVSESSPQVIDLGHPTYVEMMDVNWRGAKGRDNVMARIYADGTEVWSGMIPAYDPTFRTSIRRTVQQVEIRIDRGSAYANWAKLYVNDEEGQYEPGNGRGHGHGGSPAFIGNISDADELARRLVHVLRDLQEQTSPEEVRASILPLKKAAARVFAISSASGQLHQTDVYRAVIGLEQEFANQEGFITGLLDMNLTYDSGLSLITIRERYKALFGSVSY
;
A
#
# COMPACT_ATOMS: atom_id res chain seq x y z
N MET A 1 34.67 59.33 -15.15
CA MET A 1 34.61 58.96 -13.72
C MET A 1 33.24 58.33 -13.49
N LEU A 2 33.15 57.00 -13.32
CA LEU A 2 32.88 56.30 -12.03
C LEU A 2 31.43 56.58 -11.55
N PHE A 3 30.50 55.67 -11.27
CA PHE A 3 30.32 54.21 -11.12
C PHE A 3 28.80 53.99 -11.44
N GLY A 4 28.28 52.89 -11.97
CA GLY A 4 28.41 51.52 -11.50
C GLY A 4 27.51 51.24 -10.29
N LEU A 5 26.20 50.99 -10.48
CA LEU A 5 25.39 50.29 -9.48
C LEU A 5 24.43 49.30 -10.17
N ALA A 6 24.68 48.02 -9.91
CA ALA A 6 23.83 46.90 -10.26
C ALA A 6 23.12 46.41 -8.99
N THR A 7 21.84 46.10 -9.11
CA THR A 7 21.07 45.21 -8.24
C THR A 7 19.92 44.69 -9.09
N LEU A 8 20.06 43.53 -9.75
CA LEU A 8 19.73 42.20 -9.21
C LEU A 8 18.48 42.21 -8.33
N LEU A 9 17.32 42.01 -8.97
CA LEU A 9 16.22 41.27 -8.38
C LEU A 9 15.83 40.17 -9.37
N SER A 10 16.54 39.05 -9.19
CA SER A 10 16.06 37.69 -9.46
C SER A 10 14.57 37.59 -9.14
N GLY A 11 13.72 37.10 -10.04
CA GLY A 11 13.81 35.73 -10.50
C GLY A 11 13.15 34.83 -9.45
N ALA A 12 11.83 34.95 -9.34
CA ALA A 12 10.97 33.99 -8.66
C ALA A 12 9.65 33.92 -9.43
N ASP A 13 9.75 33.53 -10.71
CA ASP A 13 8.66 32.82 -11.34
C ASP A 13 8.57 31.48 -10.59
N SER A 14 7.77 31.46 -9.53
CA SER A 14 7.21 30.23 -9.00
C SER A 14 6.37 29.63 -10.12
N GLN A 15 7.02 28.84 -10.98
CA GLN A 15 6.33 27.86 -11.78
C GLN A 15 5.62 26.96 -10.79
N ALA A 16 4.31 27.19 -10.68
CA ALA A 16 3.37 26.24 -10.13
C ALA A 16 3.68 24.90 -10.80
N ALA A 17 4.31 24.00 -10.03
CA ALA A 17 4.48 22.62 -10.42
C ALA A 17 3.08 22.10 -10.75
N GLY A 18 2.84 21.91 -12.06
CA GLY A 18 1.57 21.44 -12.56
C GLY A 18 1.19 20.17 -11.83
N LYS A 19 -0.06 20.08 -11.38
CA LYS A 19 -0.66 18.83 -10.91
C LYS A 19 -0.42 17.76 -11.98
N ARG A 20 0.57 16.89 -11.75
CA ARG A 20 0.92 15.78 -12.63
C ARG A 20 -0.25 14.79 -12.59
N SER A 21 -0.97 14.68 -13.70
CA SER A 21 -2.09 13.75 -13.83
C SER A 21 -1.55 12.34 -14.02
N SER A 22 -1.68 11.48 -13.01
CA SER A 22 -1.46 10.04 -13.16
C SER A 22 -2.36 9.50 -14.28
N SER A 23 -1.80 8.84 -15.29
CA SER A 23 -2.58 8.13 -16.30
C SER A 23 -2.78 6.68 -15.86
N VAL A 24 -3.94 6.10 -16.16
CA VAL A 24 -4.25 4.71 -15.81
C VAL A 24 -4.22 3.88 -17.09
N ARG A 25 -3.28 2.93 -17.16
CA ARG A 25 -3.18 1.96 -18.25
C ARG A 25 -3.83 0.65 -17.83
N GLU A 26 -5.02 0.38 -18.36
CA GLU A 26 -5.70 -0.91 -18.17
C GLU A 26 -5.24 -1.92 -19.23
N VAL A 27 -4.88 -3.12 -18.79
CA VAL A 27 -4.40 -4.23 -19.60
C VAL A 27 -5.36 -5.41 -19.42
N PRO A 28 -6.09 -5.83 -20.48
CA PRO A 28 -6.93 -7.02 -20.40
C PRO A 28 -6.05 -8.28 -20.35
N ILE A 29 -6.38 -9.20 -19.44
CA ILE A 29 -5.64 -10.47 -19.27
C ILE A 29 -6.54 -11.64 -19.69
N TYR A 30 -7.77 -11.71 -19.16
CA TYR A 30 -8.78 -12.75 -19.40
C TYR A 30 -8.22 -14.18 -19.59
N THR A 31 -7.27 -14.58 -18.75
CA THR A 31 -6.64 -15.90 -18.83
C THR A 31 -6.27 -16.45 -17.45
N ASN A 32 -5.97 -17.74 -17.40
CA ASN A 32 -5.41 -18.37 -16.20
C ASN A 32 -3.91 -18.08 -16.13
N VAL A 33 -3.51 -17.40 -15.06
CA VAL A 33 -2.12 -17.27 -14.66
C VAL A 33 -1.75 -18.50 -13.83
N SER A 34 -0.55 -19.04 -14.04
CA SER A 34 -0.05 -20.23 -13.34
C SER A 34 1.47 -20.24 -13.31
N GLU A 35 2.06 -21.22 -12.64
CA GLU A 35 3.52 -21.42 -12.57
C GLU A 35 4.14 -21.58 -13.96
N SER A 36 3.50 -22.35 -14.83
CA SER A 36 3.96 -22.61 -16.20
C SER A 36 3.52 -21.55 -17.21
N SER A 37 2.66 -20.61 -16.82
CA SER A 37 2.10 -19.58 -17.70
C SER A 37 1.94 -18.27 -16.94
N PRO A 38 3.04 -17.55 -16.65
CA PRO A 38 2.98 -16.22 -16.10
C PRO A 38 2.40 -15.23 -17.12
N GLN A 39 1.76 -14.16 -16.64
CA GLN A 39 1.29 -13.06 -17.47
C GLN A 39 2.34 -11.96 -17.49
N VAL A 40 2.89 -11.66 -18.66
CA VAL A 40 3.81 -10.53 -18.84
C VAL A 40 3.05 -9.35 -19.44
N ILE A 41 3.24 -8.17 -18.86
CA ILE A 41 2.72 -6.89 -19.34
C ILE A 41 3.93 -6.09 -19.81
N ASP A 42 4.06 -5.97 -21.13
CA ASP A 42 5.08 -5.14 -21.75
C ASP A 42 4.59 -3.69 -21.86
N LEU A 43 5.37 -2.76 -21.32
CA LEU A 43 5.06 -1.33 -21.34
C LEU A 43 5.58 -0.66 -22.62
N GLY A 44 6.48 -1.31 -23.36
CA GLY A 44 7.04 -0.85 -24.64
C GLY A 44 8.16 0.19 -24.50
N HIS A 45 8.12 0.99 -23.43
CA HIS A 45 9.18 1.93 -23.05
C HIS A 45 9.29 2.00 -21.52
N PRO A 46 10.45 2.42 -20.98
CA PRO A 46 10.60 2.66 -19.55
C PRO A 46 9.50 3.60 -19.06
N THR A 47 8.70 3.13 -18.10
CA THR A 47 7.52 3.84 -17.61
C THR A 47 7.54 3.83 -16.09
N TYR A 48 7.36 4.98 -15.45
CA TYR A 48 7.22 5.04 -14.00
C TYR A 48 5.86 4.48 -13.60
N VAL A 49 5.85 3.31 -12.97
CA VAL A 49 4.65 2.68 -12.44
C VAL A 49 4.60 2.95 -10.95
N GLU A 50 3.59 3.69 -10.50
CA GLU A 50 3.39 3.97 -9.08
C GLU A 50 2.73 2.78 -8.39
N MET A 51 1.64 2.29 -8.96
CA MET A 51 0.82 1.22 -8.41
C MET A 51 0.29 0.31 -9.51
N MET A 52 -0.14 -0.88 -9.13
CA MET A 52 -0.82 -1.81 -10.00
C MET A 52 -1.96 -2.51 -9.26
N ASP A 53 -3.13 -2.53 -9.89
CA ASP A 53 -4.27 -3.34 -9.45
C ASP A 53 -4.39 -4.57 -10.35
N VAL A 54 -4.66 -5.75 -9.79
CA VAL A 54 -4.95 -6.97 -10.55
C VAL A 54 -6.28 -7.53 -10.11
N ASN A 55 -7.17 -7.75 -11.07
CA ASN A 55 -8.48 -8.33 -10.81
C ASN A 55 -8.50 -9.85 -11.10
N TRP A 56 -8.58 -10.63 -10.04
CA TRP A 56 -8.75 -12.06 -9.99
C TRP A 56 -10.23 -12.44 -9.97
N ARG A 57 -10.64 -13.35 -10.84
CA ARG A 57 -11.99 -13.94 -10.83
C ARG A 57 -12.12 -15.14 -9.90
N GLY A 58 -10.99 -15.59 -9.34
CA GLY A 58 -10.91 -16.72 -8.42
C GLY A 58 -9.66 -17.55 -8.65
N ALA A 59 -9.25 -18.21 -7.58
CA ALA A 59 -8.14 -19.16 -7.58
C ALA A 59 -8.69 -20.58 -7.65
N LYS A 60 -8.10 -21.42 -8.50
CA LYS A 60 -8.36 -22.86 -8.57
C LYS A 60 -7.14 -23.61 -8.04
N GLY A 61 -7.27 -24.13 -6.82
CA GLY A 61 -6.28 -24.93 -6.11
C GLY A 61 -6.91 -25.56 -4.87
N ARG A 62 -6.35 -26.68 -4.38
CA ARG A 62 -6.76 -27.27 -3.09
C ARG A 62 -6.24 -26.46 -1.89
N ASP A 63 -5.26 -25.59 -2.14
CA ASP A 63 -4.56 -24.77 -1.15
C ASP A 63 -4.60 -23.29 -1.54
N ASN A 64 -4.23 -22.43 -0.59
CA ASN A 64 -4.04 -21.00 -0.77
C ASN A 64 -3.10 -20.70 -1.96
N VAL A 65 -3.63 -20.09 -3.02
CA VAL A 65 -2.85 -19.74 -4.23
C VAL A 65 -2.05 -18.48 -3.97
N MET A 66 -0.72 -18.57 -4.06
CA MET A 66 0.18 -17.42 -3.98
C MET A 66 0.49 -16.86 -5.36
N ALA A 67 0.29 -15.56 -5.53
CA ALA A 67 0.74 -14.80 -6.69
C ALA A 67 1.95 -13.95 -6.33
N ARG A 68 2.82 -13.71 -7.32
CA ARG A 68 3.95 -12.81 -7.26
C ARG A 68 3.88 -11.83 -8.42
N ILE A 69 4.33 -10.62 -8.19
CA ILE A 69 4.50 -9.60 -9.23
C ILE A 69 5.98 -9.25 -9.27
N TYR A 70 6.55 -9.34 -10.46
CA TYR A 70 7.91 -8.95 -10.75
C TYR A 70 7.88 -7.73 -11.67
N ALA A 71 8.76 -6.78 -11.43
CA ALA A 71 8.97 -5.63 -12.29
C ALA A 71 10.42 -5.64 -12.77
N ASP A 72 10.61 -5.76 -14.09
CA ASP A 72 11.91 -6.06 -14.72
C ASP A 72 12.66 -7.23 -14.05
N GLY A 73 11.94 -8.31 -13.76
CA GLY A 73 12.48 -9.52 -13.13
C GLY A 73 12.77 -9.41 -11.62
N THR A 74 12.56 -8.23 -11.02
CA THR A 74 12.68 -8.04 -9.56
C THR A 74 11.32 -8.20 -8.89
N GLU A 75 11.20 -9.09 -7.91
CA GLU A 75 9.96 -9.24 -7.15
C GLU A 75 9.62 -7.92 -6.44
N VAL A 76 8.43 -7.39 -6.72
CA VAL A 76 7.87 -6.20 -6.05
C VAL A 76 6.72 -6.56 -5.13
N TRP A 77 6.11 -7.73 -5.34
CA TRP A 77 5.02 -8.22 -4.50
C TRP A 77 4.88 -9.74 -4.57
N SER A 78 4.29 -10.34 -3.52
CA SER A 78 4.09 -11.78 -3.37
C SER A 78 3.04 -12.10 -2.32
N GLY A 79 1.78 -12.35 -2.65
CA GLY A 79 0.72 -12.56 -1.66
C GLY A 79 -0.30 -13.62 -2.05
N MET A 80 -1.13 -13.97 -1.07
CA MET A 80 -2.21 -14.94 -1.26
C MET A 80 -3.37 -14.29 -2.01
N ILE A 81 -3.88 -14.96 -3.04
CA ILE A 81 -5.11 -14.56 -3.75
C ILE A 81 -6.30 -15.00 -2.89
N PRO A 82 -7.11 -14.06 -2.34
CA PRO A 82 -8.28 -14.43 -1.56
C PRO A 82 -9.33 -15.09 -2.47
N ALA A 83 -10.06 -16.06 -1.92
CA ALA A 83 -11.18 -16.69 -2.62
C ALA A 83 -12.35 -15.72 -2.89
N TYR A 84 -12.45 -14.65 -2.07
CA TYR A 84 -13.55 -13.69 -2.06
C TYR A 84 -13.05 -12.25 -1.88
N ASP A 85 -12.28 -11.73 -2.84
CA ASP A 85 -12.14 -10.29 -3.14
C ASP A 85 -11.34 -10.19 -4.44
N PRO A 86 -11.90 -9.68 -5.55
CA PRO A 86 -11.28 -9.89 -6.84
C PRO A 86 -10.09 -8.95 -7.07
N THR A 87 -9.98 -7.77 -6.46
CA THR A 87 -8.96 -6.80 -6.86
C THR A 87 -7.86 -6.64 -5.82
N PHE A 88 -6.62 -6.91 -6.22
CA PHE A 88 -5.45 -6.70 -5.38
C PHE A 88 -4.64 -5.48 -5.86
N ARG A 89 -4.26 -4.58 -4.93
CA ARG A 89 -3.43 -3.40 -5.21
C ARG A 89 -2.01 -3.57 -4.67
N THR A 90 -1.01 -3.38 -5.53
CA THR A 90 0.41 -3.29 -5.14
C THR A 90 0.99 -1.92 -5.45
N SER A 91 1.91 -1.47 -4.60
CA SER A 91 2.82 -0.38 -4.92
C SER A 91 4.00 -0.95 -5.71
N ILE A 92 4.41 -0.26 -6.79
CA ILE A 92 5.59 -0.60 -7.59
C ILE A 92 6.64 0.52 -7.44
N ARG A 93 6.22 1.79 -7.59
CA ARG A 93 7.01 3.03 -7.44
C ARG A 93 8.40 2.94 -8.04
N ARG A 94 8.47 2.54 -9.31
CA ARG A 94 9.70 2.46 -10.08
C ARG A 94 9.44 2.57 -11.57
N THR A 95 10.46 3.03 -12.29
CA THR A 95 10.51 3.02 -13.74
C THR A 95 10.85 1.61 -14.21
N VAL A 96 9.93 0.98 -14.96
CA VAL A 96 10.07 -0.40 -15.44
C VAL A 96 9.67 -0.50 -16.91
N GLN A 97 10.20 -1.51 -17.61
CA GLN A 97 9.82 -1.81 -18.99
C GLN A 97 8.77 -2.93 -19.05
N GLN A 98 8.79 -3.85 -18.10
CA GLN A 98 7.86 -4.96 -18.03
C GLN A 98 7.41 -5.25 -16.59
N VAL A 99 6.17 -5.73 -16.47
CA VAL A 99 5.64 -6.27 -15.23
C VAL A 99 5.15 -7.69 -15.48
N GLU A 100 5.64 -8.66 -14.71
CA GLU A 100 5.23 -10.06 -14.79
C GLU A 100 4.39 -10.43 -13.56
N ILE A 101 3.26 -11.09 -13.80
CA ILE A 101 2.41 -11.70 -12.78
C ILE A 101 2.60 -13.21 -12.86
N ARG A 102 3.05 -13.82 -11.77
CA ARG A 102 3.30 -15.27 -11.66
C ARG A 102 2.47 -15.86 -10.53
N ILE A 103 2.17 -17.15 -10.61
CA ILE A 103 1.60 -17.92 -9.50
C ILE A 103 2.54 -19.07 -9.17
N ASP A 104 2.91 -19.21 -7.89
CA ASP A 104 3.90 -20.21 -7.47
C ASP A 104 3.33 -21.63 -7.47
N ARG A 105 2.07 -21.79 -7.05
CA ARG A 105 1.39 -23.08 -6.94
C ARG A 105 -0.09 -22.94 -7.26
N GLY A 106 -0.58 -23.77 -8.17
CA GLY A 106 -1.96 -23.74 -8.64
C GLY A 106 -2.17 -22.77 -9.80
N SER A 107 -3.40 -22.28 -9.95
CA SER A 107 -3.76 -21.33 -11.00
C SER A 107 -4.80 -20.35 -10.49
N ALA A 108 -4.80 -19.13 -11.03
CA ALA A 108 -5.89 -18.19 -10.82
C ALA A 108 -6.22 -17.47 -12.11
N TYR A 109 -7.52 -17.22 -12.28
CA TYR A 109 -8.01 -16.51 -13.45
C TYR A 109 -7.95 -15.01 -13.20
N ALA A 110 -7.23 -14.27 -14.05
CA ALA A 110 -7.19 -12.81 -14.00
C ALA A 110 -8.03 -12.21 -15.14
N ASN A 111 -8.85 -11.20 -14.84
CA ASN A 111 -9.63 -10.46 -15.83
C ASN A 111 -8.80 -9.33 -16.44
N TRP A 112 -8.21 -8.48 -15.60
CA TRP A 112 -7.49 -7.28 -16.02
C TRP A 112 -6.41 -6.92 -14.99
N ALA A 113 -5.46 -6.10 -15.44
CA ALA A 113 -4.52 -5.36 -14.61
C ALA A 113 -4.63 -3.86 -14.92
N LYS A 114 -4.61 -3.00 -13.91
CA LYS A 114 -4.53 -1.54 -14.07
C LYS A 114 -3.20 -1.07 -13.53
N LEU A 115 -2.40 -0.40 -14.35
CA LEU A 115 -1.17 0.23 -13.93
C LEU A 115 -1.43 1.73 -13.82
N TYR A 116 -1.08 2.29 -12.66
CA TYR A 116 -1.10 3.72 -12.41
C TYR A 116 0.27 4.25 -12.78
N VAL A 117 0.35 4.87 -13.95
CA VAL A 117 1.60 5.30 -14.55
C VAL A 117 1.71 6.82 -14.53
N ASN A 118 2.95 7.29 -14.53
CA ASN A 118 3.27 8.70 -14.72
C ASN A 118 4.14 8.78 -15.97
N ASP A 119 3.68 9.53 -16.98
CA ASP A 119 4.30 9.57 -18.31
C ASP A 119 5.57 10.45 -18.37
N GLU A 120 6.06 10.95 -17.23
CA GLU A 120 7.34 11.65 -17.19
C GLU A 120 8.51 10.65 -17.20
N GLU A 121 9.21 10.60 -18.32
CA GLU A 121 10.50 9.90 -18.63
C GLU A 121 11.68 10.19 -17.67
N GLY A 122 11.44 10.79 -16.50
CA GLY A 122 12.48 11.14 -15.55
C GLY A 122 12.88 9.97 -14.65
N GLN A 123 14.11 9.48 -14.83
CA GLN A 123 14.87 8.55 -13.95
C GLN A 123 14.83 7.06 -14.35
N TYR A 124 15.17 6.76 -15.59
CA TYR A 124 15.76 5.46 -15.92
C TYR A 124 17.29 5.56 -15.84
N GLU A 125 17.88 5.16 -14.70
CA GLU A 125 19.27 4.69 -14.71
C GLU A 125 19.25 3.17 -14.91
N PRO A 126 19.66 2.65 -16.08
CA PRO A 126 19.77 1.21 -16.27
C PRO A 126 20.80 0.67 -15.29
N GLY A 127 20.39 -0.28 -14.44
CA GLY A 127 21.25 -1.00 -13.53
C GLY A 127 22.30 -1.83 -14.27
N ASN A 128 23.35 -1.18 -14.74
CA ASN A 128 24.54 -1.85 -15.26
C ASN A 128 25.33 -2.44 -14.08
N GLY A 129 25.20 -3.75 -13.91
CA GLY A 129 26.30 -4.62 -13.47
C GLY A 129 26.90 -4.37 -12.08
N ARG A 130 26.66 -5.35 -11.20
CA ARG A 130 27.56 -5.73 -10.09
C ARG A 130 27.95 -4.58 -9.13
N GLY A 131 27.02 -4.20 -8.29
CA GLY A 131 27.34 -3.44 -7.08
C GLY A 131 26.21 -3.57 -6.08
N HIS A 132 26.53 -4.01 -4.87
CA HIS A 132 25.67 -3.86 -3.71
C HIS A 132 25.27 -2.39 -3.57
N GLY A 133 24.05 -2.04 -3.96
CA GLY A 133 23.50 -0.70 -3.83
C GLY A 133 22.01 -0.80 -3.58
N HIS A 134 21.61 -0.64 -2.33
CA HIS A 134 20.22 -0.46 -1.92
C HIS A 134 19.64 0.78 -2.61
N GLY A 135 18.96 0.58 -3.74
CA GLY A 135 17.99 1.53 -4.29
C GLY A 135 16.77 1.53 -3.37
N GLY A 136 16.81 2.37 -2.33
CA GLY A 136 15.86 2.36 -1.25
C GLY A 136 14.44 2.64 -1.73
N SER A 137 13.56 1.64 -1.58
CA SER A 137 12.18 1.91 -1.18
C SER A 137 12.18 2.94 -0.04
N PRO A 138 11.20 3.86 0.08
CA PRO A 138 11.14 4.77 1.20
C PRO A 138 11.41 3.98 2.47
N ALA A 139 12.44 4.37 3.22
CA ALA A 139 12.90 3.60 4.35
C ALA A 139 11.73 3.52 5.33
N PHE A 140 11.12 2.33 5.46
CA PHE A 140 10.12 2.07 6.47
C PHE A 140 10.78 2.32 7.82
N ILE A 141 10.32 3.36 8.51
CA ILE A 141 10.89 3.75 9.82
C ILE A 141 10.39 2.78 10.89
N GLY A 142 9.16 2.27 10.74
CA GLY A 142 8.54 1.32 11.65
C GLY A 142 9.14 -0.09 11.59
N ASN A 143 9.40 -0.65 12.75
CA ASN A 143 9.80 -2.04 12.92
C ASN A 143 8.60 -2.95 13.29
N ILE A 144 8.80 -4.26 13.32
CA ILE A 144 7.74 -5.23 13.63
C ILE A 144 7.15 -5.02 15.04
N SER A 145 7.98 -4.62 16.01
CA SER A 145 7.50 -4.34 17.38
C SER A 145 6.60 -3.10 17.45
N ASP A 146 6.86 -2.07 16.64
CA ASP A 146 6.02 -0.88 16.60
C ASP A 146 4.63 -1.22 16.05
N ALA A 147 4.57 -2.08 15.04
CA ALA A 147 3.30 -2.56 14.48
C ALA A 147 2.49 -3.38 15.49
N ASP A 148 3.17 -4.25 16.25
CA ASP A 148 2.58 -5.07 17.32
C ASP A 148 2.01 -4.20 18.46
N GLU A 149 2.81 -3.24 18.93
CA GLU A 149 2.44 -2.35 20.03
C GLU A 149 1.22 -1.50 19.68
N LEU A 150 1.21 -0.90 18.49
CA LEU A 150 0.09 -0.11 18.01
C LEU A 150 -1.17 -0.98 17.81
N ALA A 151 -1.01 -2.24 17.38
CA ALA A 151 -2.14 -3.14 17.13
C ALA A 151 -2.82 -3.51 18.45
N ARG A 152 -2.01 -3.81 19.47
CA ARG A 152 -2.52 -4.06 20.83
C ARG A 152 -3.22 -2.84 21.40
N ARG A 153 -2.61 -1.65 21.29
CA ARG A 153 -3.23 -0.39 21.73
C ARG A 153 -4.56 -0.15 21.04
N LEU A 154 -4.63 -0.39 19.74
CA LEU A 154 -5.87 -0.26 18.97
C LEU A 154 -6.96 -1.21 19.48
N VAL A 155 -6.63 -2.48 19.69
CA VAL A 155 -7.58 -3.46 20.23
C VAL A 155 -8.09 -3.05 21.61
N HIS A 156 -7.23 -2.49 22.47
CA HIS A 156 -7.63 -1.97 23.78
C HIS A 156 -8.60 -0.79 23.67
N VAL A 157 -8.27 0.25 22.89
CA VAL A 157 -9.15 1.40 22.68
C VAL A 157 -10.52 0.96 22.12
N LEU A 158 -10.53 0.05 21.15
CA LEU A 158 -11.75 -0.48 20.56
C LEU A 158 -12.56 -1.36 21.52
N ARG A 159 -11.94 -1.93 22.55
CA ARG A 159 -12.64 -2.68 23.59
C ARG A 159 -13.33 -1.74 24.56
N ASP A 160 -12.66 -0.69 25.00
CA ASP A 160 -13.24 0.28 25.92
C ASP A 160 -14.38 1.05 25.23
N LEU A 161 -14.19 1.40 23.95
CA LEU A 161 -15.21 2.05 23.13
C LEU A 161 -16.45 1.16 22.93
N GLN A 162 -16.28 -0.16 22.84
CA GLN A 162 -17.40 -1.09 22.64
C GLN A 162 -18.42 -1.05 23.80
N GLU A 163 -17.99 -0.72 25.02
CA GLU A 163 -18.89 -0.60 26.18
C GLU A 163 -19.77 0.66 26.13
N GLN A 164 -19.40 1.63 25.27
CA GLN A 164 -20.04 2.94 25.15
C GLN A 164 -20.76 3.12 23.80
N THR A 165 -20.72 2.10 22.95
CA THR A 165 -21.17 2.16 21.55
C THR A 165 -22.37 1.23 21.33
N SER A 166 -23.27 1.61 20.44
CA SER A 166 -24.45 0.76 20.15
C SER A 166 -24.05 -0.58 19.53
N PRO A 167 -24.80 -1.68 19.75
CA PRO A 167 -24.46 -2.99 19.17
C PRO A 167 -24.39 -3.01 17.63
N GLU A 168 -25.09 -2.08 16.97
CA GLU A 168 -25.07 -1.94 15.51
C GLU A 168 -23.73 -1.35 15.03
N GLU A 169 -23.32 -0.22 15.62
CA GLU A 169 -22.03 0.42 15.35
C GLU A 169 -20.85 -0.48 15.77
N VAL A 170 -21.02 -1.27 16.83
CA VAL A 170 -20.02 -2.28 17.20
C VAL A 170 -19.80 -3.27 16.06
N ARG A 171 -20.87 -3.76 15.42
CA ARG A 171 -20.76 -4.71 14.31
C ARG A 171 -20.26 -4.06 13.04
N ALA A 172 -20.73 -2.86 12.73
CA ALA A 172 -20.44 -2.15 11.49
C ALA A 172 -19.03 -1.53 11.48
N SER A 173 -18.53 -1.05 12.63
CA SER A 173 -17.35 -0.18 12.69
C SER A 173 -16.25 -0.70 13.62
N ILE A 174 -16.58 -1.17 14.82
CA ILE A 174 -15.58 -1.63 15.81
C ILE A 174 -15.03 -3.00 15.46
N LEU A 175 -15.88 -3.96 15.10
CA LEU A 175 -15.45 -5.32 14.77
C LEU A 175 -14.51 -5.40 13.57
N PRO A 176 -14.74 -4.69 12.45
CA PRO A 176 -13.79 -4.64 11.33
C PRO A 176 -12.41 -4.13 11.74
N LEU A 177 -12.35 -2.99 12.45
CA LEU A 177 -11.09 -2.43 12.96
C LEU A 177 -10.36 -3.41 13.91
N LYS A 178 -11.10 -4.05 14.82
CA LYS A 178 -10.53 -5.07 15.72
C LYS A 178 -9.97 -6.27 14.95
N LYS A 179 -10.66 -6.75 13.92
CA LYS A 179 -10.20 -7.87 13.09
C LYS A 179 -8.92 -7.51 12.32
N ALA A 180 -8.86 -6.31 11.74
CA ALA A 180 -7.68 -5.83 11.04
C ALA A 180 -6.49 -5.66 12.01
N ALA A 181 -6.71 -5.08 13.19
CA ALA A 181 -5.69 -4.96 14.23
C ALA A 181 -5.19 -6.33 14.73
N ALA A 182 -6.10 -7.28 14.96
CA ALA A 182 -5.75 -8.64 15.35
C ALA A 182 -4.93 -9.37 14.27
N ARG A 183 -5.16 -9.06 12.99
CA ARG A 183 -4.36 -9.58 11.87
C ARG A 183 -2.95 -9.02 11.88
N VAL A 184 -2.78 -7.70 12.12
CA VAL A 184 -1.45 -7.09 12.31
C VAL A 184 -0.73 -7.80 13.46
N PHE A 185 -1.40 -7.92 14.61
CA PHE A 185 -0.88 -8.60 15.79
C PHE A 185 -0.47 -10.07 15.52
N ALA A 186 -1.33 -10.85 14.86
CA ALA A 186 -1.04 -12.26 14.59
C ALA A 186 0.16 -12.44 13.65
N ILE A 187 0.33 -11.53 12.69
CA ILE A 187 1.43 -11.54 11.73
C ILE A 187 2.72 -10.99 12.37
N SER A 188 2.64 -9.98 13.25
CA SER A 188 3.82 -9.48 13.97
C SER A 188 4.33 -10.47 15.03
N SER A 189 3.45 -11.24 15.65
CA SER A 189 3.78 -12.16 16.75
C SER A 189 4.14 -13.59 16.31
N ALA A 190 3.83 -13.98 15.07
CA ALA A 190 4.23 -15.27 14.52
C ALA A 190 5.76 -15.30 14.35
N SER A 191 6.42 -15.90 15.34
CA SER A 191 7.87 -15.99 15.52
C SER A 191 8.50 -16.94 14.49
N GLY A 192 8.77 -16.43 13.31
CA GLY A 192 9.56 -17.14 12.31
C GLY A 192 9.58 -16.41 10.98
N GLN A 193 10.69 -15.77 10.65
CA GLN A 193 11.01 -15.16 9.33
C GLN A 193 9.81 -14.60 8.54
N LEU A 194 8.84 -13.97 9.21
CA LEU A 194 7.81 -13.25 8.48
C LEU A 194 8.48 -12.02 7.90
N HIS A 195 8.37 -11.88 6.59
CA HIS A 195 8.96 -10.76 5.89
C HIS A 195 8.29 -9.48 6.43
N GLN A 196 9.09 -8.44 6.68
CA GLN A 196 8.60 -7.10 7.03
C GLN A 196 7.47 -6.63 6.09
N THR A 197 7.49 -7.13 4.85
CA THR A 197 6.45 -7.02 3.83
C THR A 197 5.07 -7.54 4.25
N ASP A 198 4.97 -8.64 5.00
CA ASP A 198 3.68 -9.21 5.41
C ASP A 198 3.05 -8.43 6.57
N VAL A 199 3.86 -7.98 7.52
CA VAL A 199 3.45 -7.04 8.57
C VAL A 199 2.96 -5.75 7.92
N TYR A 200 3.71 -5.25 6.94
CA TYR A 200 3.35 -4.06 6.19
C TYR A 200 2.00 -4.18 5.47
N ARG A 201 1.74 -5.30 4.79
CA ARG A 201 0.43 -5.55 4.15
C ARG A 201 -0.72 -5.62 5.14
N ALA A 202 -0.47 -6.20 6.31
CA ALA A 202 -1.45 -6.21 7.38
C ALA A 202 -1.77 -4.78 7.84
N VAL A 203 -0.75 -3.92 7.95
CA VAL A 203 -0.90 -2.50 8.28
C VAL A 203 -1.67 -1.75 7.19
N ILE A 204 -1.38 -1.96 5.90
CA ILE A 204 -2.18 -1.36 4.80
C ILE A 204 -3.65 -1.75 4.91
N GLY A 205 -3.94 -3.04 5.16
CA GLY A 205 -5.31 -3.50 5.35
C GLY A 205 -6.01 -2.80 6.53
N LEU A 206 -5.25 -2.56 7.62
CA LEU A 206 -5.74 -1.79 8.76
C LEU A 206 -5.97 -0.31 8.42
N GLU A 207 -5.09 0.33 7.66
CA GLU A 207 -5.27 1.72 7.20
C GLU A 207 -6.51 1.88 6.33
N GLN A 208 -6.80 0.90 5.46
CA GLN A 208 -8.02 0.90 4.66
C GLN A 208 -9.28 0.79 5.54
N GLU A 209 -9.25 -0.04 6.58
CA GLU A 209 -10.35 -0.09 7.55
C GLU A 209 -10.51 1.25 8.29
N PHE A 210 -9.41 1.90 8.67
CA PHE A 210 -9.49 3.26 9.22
C PHE A 210 -10.15 4.26 8.26
N ALA A 211 -9.87 4.16 6.95
CA ALA A 211 -10.50 5.01 5.93
C ALA A 211 -11.99 4.69 5.77
N ASN A 212 -12.35 3.40 5.74
CA ASN A 212 -13.75 2.96 5.63
C ASN A 212 -14.59 3.40 6.84
N GLN A 213 -13.97 3.51 8.02
CA GLN A 213 -14.61 3.92 9.27
C GLN A 213 -14.43 5.40 9.61
N GLU A 214 -13.98 6.24 8.66
CA GLU A 214 -13.70 7.65 8.91
C GLU A 214 -14.91 8.41 9.47
N GLY A 215 -16.09 8.21 8.88
CA GLY A 215 -17.32 8.84 9.38
C GLY A 215 -17.70 8.44 10.80
N PHE A 216 -17.46 7.17 11.18
CA PHE A 216 -17.66 6.71 12.56
C PHE A 216 -16.65 7.38 13.50
N ILE A 217 -15.36 7.39 13.15
CA ILE A 217 -14.30 7.97 13.99
C ILE A 217 -14.50 9.47 14.17
N THR A 218 -14.88 10.20 13.11
CA THR A 218 -15.24 11.62 13.21
C THR A 218 -16.44 11.82 14.13
N GLY A 219 -17.48 10.99 14.02
CA GLY A 219 -18.63 11.05 14.92
C GLY A 219 -18.27 10.86 16.41
N LEU A 220 -17.24 10.06 16.72
CA LEU A 220 -16.76 9.90 18.11
C LEU A 220 -16.17 11.19 18.68
N LEU A 221 -15.58 12.05 17.84
CA LEU A 221 -15.00 13.33 18.25
C LEU A 221 -16.07 14.39 18.56
N ASP A 222 -17.29 14.20 18.09
CA ASP A 222 -18.38 15.15 18.34
C ASP A 222 -19.06 14.89 19.70
N MET A 223 -18.71 13.80 20.39
CA MET A 223 -19.32 13.38 21.65
C MET A 223 -18.32 13.38 22.81
N ASN A 224 -18.62 14.11 23.88
CA ASN A 224 -17.74 14.23 25.06
C ASN A 224 -17.33 12.88 25.69
N LEU A 225 -18.22 11.88 25.70
CA LEU A 225 -17.95 10.59 26.34
C LEU A 225 -16.96 9.74 25.55
N THR A 226 -16.98 9.83 24.21
CA THR A 226 -16.13 9.02 23.32
C THR A 226 -14.96 9.80 22.72
N TYR A 227 -14.86 11.09 23.02
CA TYR A 227 -13.85 12.01 22.46
C TYR A 227 -12.42 11.47 22.62
N ASP A 228 -12.04 11.07 23.84
CA ASP A 228 -10.69 10.57 24.12
C ASP A 228 -10.37 9.27 23.37
N SER A 229 -11.40 8.42 23.17
CA SER A 229 -11.27 7.21 22.37
C SER A 229 -11.11 7.54 20.89
N GLY A 230 -11.92 8.47 20.35
CA GLY A 230 -11.80 8.97 18.98
C GLY A 230 -10.42 9.59 18.71
N LEU A 231 -9.92 10.43 19.63
CA LEU A 231 -8.59 11.04 19.54
C LEU A 231 -7.48 9.98 19.58
N SER A 232 -7.63 8.96 20.44
CA SER A 232 -6.70 7.84 20.51
C SER A 232 -6.67 7.02 19.21
N LEU A 233 -7.84 6.76 18.60
CA LEU A 233 -7.93 6.07 17.32
C LEU A 233 -7.23 6.85 16.19
N ILE A 234 -7.43 8.17 16.12
CA ILE A 234 -6.75 9.03 15.14
C ILE A 234 -5.24 9.04 15.38
N THR A 235 -4.82 9.18 16.64
CA THR A 235 -3.39 9.18 17.00
C THR A 235 -2.72 7.87 16.58
N ILE A 236 -3.40 6.74 16.77
CA ILE A 236 -2.90 5.42 16.33
C ILE A 236 -2.84 5.35 14.80
N ARG A 237 -3.89 5.80 14.08
CA ARG A 237 -3.91 5.87 12.61
C ARG A 237 -2.72 6.69 12.09
N GLU A 238 -2.50 7.88 12.61
CA GLU A 238 -1.41 8.76 12.18
C GLU A 238 -0.02 8.18 12.53
N ARG A 239 0.11 7.47 13.66
CA ARG A 239 1.35 6.73 13.97
C ARG A 239 1.60 5.58 12.99
N TYR A 240 0.59 4.82 12.60
CA TYR A 240 0.74 3.80 11.56
C TYR A 240 1.18 4.42 10.23
N LYS A 241 0.55 5.52 9.81
CA LYS A 241 0.94 6.25 8.60
C LYS A 241 2.37 6.79 8.67
N ALA A 242 2.80 7.33 9.81
CA ALA A 242 4.14 7.87 9.97
C ALA A 242 5.24 6.78 9.93
N LEU A 243 4.92 5.59 10.44
CA LEU A 243 5.89 4.49 10.58
C LEU A 243 5.92 3.55 9.37
N PHE A 244 4.76 3.34 8.75
CA PHE A 244 4.56 2.34 7.70
C PHE A 244 3.97 2.95 6.42
N GLY A 245 3.22 4.04 6.52
CA GLY A 245 2.70 4.77 5.37
C GLY A 245 3.81 5.48 4.58
N SER A 246 3.55 5.71 3.29
CA SER A 246 4.35 6.67 2.55
C SER A 246 3.99 8.06 2.99
N VAL A 247 4.98 8.88 3.34
CA VAL A 247 4.78 10.31 3.56
C VAL A 247 4.19 10.91 2.28
N SER A 248 2.87 11.11 2.27
CA SER A 248 2.21 11.96 1.30
C SER A 248 2.49 13.39 1.72
N TYR A 249 3.45 14.03 1.04
CA TYR A 249 3.61 15.47 1.02
C TYR A 249 2.63 16.11 0.04
#